data_AF-A0A485A880-F1
#
_entry.id   AF-A0A485A880-F1
#
_cell.length_a   1.000
_cell.length_b   1.000
_cell.length_c   1.000
_cell.angle_alpha   90.00
_cell.angle_beta   90.00
_cell.angle_gamma   90.00
#
_symmetry.space_group_name_H-M   'P 1'
#
loop_
_entity.id
_entity.type
_entity.pdbx_description
1 polymer ?
#
loop_
_entity_poly.entity_id
_entity_poly.type
_entity_poly.pdbx_seq_one_letter_code
_entity_poly.pdbx_strand_id
1 'polypeptide(L)'
;MAPVTLDTLDEEIALATLPMDFDIYNIPGSIHRRAKEIVSKKESPFKEWSAALRKCAGILDYSRAAIFALIRGAAENVHHFPVSLQTYINANLTESNHQHPTKETLAAAGHVPEKAGKTRLTRRSQQSSRQQPNSQKSPTWAEGFSPSMA
;
A
#
# COMPACT_ATOMS: atom_id res chain seq x y z
N MET A 1 17.97 20.54 -8.65
CA MET A 1 16.57 20.07 -8.57
C MET A 1 15.73 21.01 -9.42
N ALA A 2 14.95 20.50 -10.37
CA ALA A 2 13.97 21.34 -11.06
C ALA A 2 12.99 21.92 -10.03
N PRO A 3 12.46 23.13 -10.23
CA PRO A 3 11.41 23.66 -9.37
C PRO A 3 10.22 22.70 -9.37
N VAL A 4 9.68 22.40 -8.20
CA VAL A 4 8.48 21.58 -8.07
C VAL A 4 7.32 22.38 -8.64
N THR A 5 6.73 21.90 -9.74
CA THR A 5 5.57 22.51 -10.40
C THR A 5 4.32 21.66 -10.21
N LEU A 6 3.14 22.24 -10.46
CA LEU A 6 1.89 21.48 -10.45
C LEU A 6 1.87 20.34 -11.49
N ASP A 7 2.59 20.50 -12.61
CA ASP A 7 2.73 19.44 -13.62
C ASP A 7 3.54 18.26 -13.07
N THR A 8 4.65 18.55 -12.37
CA THR A 8 5.43 17.49 -11.72
C THR A 8 4.60 16.80 -10.65
N LEU A 9 3.81 17.55 -9.84
CA LEU A 9 2.92 16.98 -8.84
C LEU A 9 1.88 16.03 -9.45
N ASP A 10 1.28 16.38 -10.59
CA ASP A 10 0.32 15.50 -11.26
C ASP A 10 0.96 14.18 -11.72
N GLU A 11 2.20 14.22 -12.23
CA GLU A 11 2.94 13.01 -12.56
C GLU A 11 3.22 12.16 -11.31
N GLU A 12 3.64 12.77 -10.19
CA GLU A 12 3.85 12.09 -8.91
C GLU A 12 2.59 11.36 -8.43
N ILE A 13 1.44 12.06 -8.44
CA ILE A 13 0.15 11.50 -8.01
C ILE A 13 -0.23 10.33 -8.93
N ALA A 14 -0.12 10.50 -10.24
CA ALA A 14 -0.45 9.43 -11.19
C ALA A 14 0.43 8.20 -10.97
N LEU A 15 1.74 8.39 -10.75
CA LEU A 15 2.66 7.31 -10.44
C LEU A 15 2.28 6.58 -9.14
N ALA A 16 1.93 7.32 -8.09
CA ALA A 16 1.57 6.75 -6.79
C ALA A 16 0.26 5.94 -6.84
N THR A 17 -0.64 6.24 -7.79
CA THR A 17 -1.90 5.50 -7.98
C THR A 17 -1.76 4.20 -8.77
N LEU A 18 -0.59 3.90 -9.34
CA LEU A 18 -0.38 2.66 -10.07
C LEU A 18 -0.27 1.48 -9.09
N PRO A 19 -0.87 0.31 -9.40
CA PRO A 19 -0.83 -0.87 -8.53
C PRO A 19 0.52 -1.60 -8.55
N MET A 20 1.55 -1.01 -9.16
CA MET A 20 2.84 -1.66 -9.37
C MET A 20 3.90 -1.11 -8.43
N ASP A 21 4.70 -2.01 -7.88
CA ASP A 21 5.86 -1.65 -7.06
C ASP A 21 7.04 -1.26 -7.95
N PHE A 22 7.60 -0.09 -7.67
CA PHE A 22 8.83 0.41 -8.28
C PHE A 22 9.51 1.36 -7.28
N ASP A 23 10.83 1.48 -7.40
CA ASP A 23 11.58 2.47 -6.62
C ASP A 23 11.19 3.86 -7.10
N ILE A 24 10.75 4.69 -6.16
CA ILE A 24 10.28 6.06 -6.39
C ILE A 24 11.35 6.98 -7.01
N TYR A 25 12.64 6.61 -6.93
CA TYR A 25 13.73 7.36 -7.55
C TYR A 25 14.28 6.71 -8.82
N ASN A 26 13.84 5.49 -9.14
CA ASN A 26 14.26 4.77 -10.34
C ASN A 26 13.04 4.22 -11.09
N ILE A 27 12.30 5.14 -11.73
CA ILE A 27 11.04 4.84 -12.40
C ILE A 27 11.31 4.35 -13.84
N PRO A 28 10.87 3.13 -14.22
CA PRO A 28 11.02 2.64 -15.58
C PRO A 28 10.27 3.50 -16.62
N GLY A 29 10.81 3.65 -17.83
CA GLY A 29 10.23 4.52 -18.86
C GLY A 29 8.79 4.17 -19.27
N SER A 30 8.42 2.89 -19.24
CA SER A 30 7.05 2.43 -19.48
C SER A 30 6.06 2.94 -18.43
N ILE A 31 6.49 3.04 -17.17
CA ILE A 31 5.71 3.55 -16.03
C ILE A 31 5.51 5.06 -16.18
N HIS A 32 6.57 5.78 -16.54
CA HIS A 32 6.47 7.21 -16.85
C HIS A 32 5.46 7.50 -17.97
N ARG A 33 5.48 6.71 -19.06
CA ARG A 33 4.51 6.86 -20.14
C ARG A 33 3.08 6.63 -19.65
N ARG A 34 2.87 5.59 -18.84
CA ARG A 34 1.55 5.28 -18.29
C ARG A 34 1.04 6.39 -17.35
N ALA A 35 1.90 6.94 -16.50
CA ALA A 35 1.54 8.07 -15.64
C ALA A 35 1.08 9.29 -16.46
N LYS A 36 1.80 9.64 -17.53
CA LYS A 36 1.41 10.73 -18.43
C LYS A 36 0.05 10.51 -19.09
N GLU A 37 -0.25 9.27 -19.49
CA GLU A 37 -1.57 8.92 -20.02
C GLU A 37 -2.68 9.10 -18.99
N ILE A 38 -2.44 8.68 -17.73
CA ILE A 38 -3.38 8.85 -16.61
C ILE A 38 -3.67 10.32 -16.36
N VAL A 39 -2.63 11.17 -16.33
CA VAL A 39 -2.78 12.64 -16.16
C VAL A 39 -3.59 13.22 -17.31
N SER A 40 -3.23 12.88 -18.55
CA SER A 40 -3.90 13.39 -19.76
C SER A 40 -5.37 13.00 -19.82
N LYS A 41 -5.70 11.75 -19.49
CA LYS A 41 -7.07 11.22 -19.50
C LYS A 41 -7.86 11.51 -18.22
N LYS A 42 -7.20 12.06 -17.19
CA LYS A 42 -7.75 12.27 -15.85
C LYS A 42 -8.40 10.98 -15.31
N GLU A 43 -7.68 9.85 -15.41
CA GLU A 43 -8.20 8.56 -14.96
C GLU A 43 -8.41 8.55 -13.43
N SER A 44 -9.32 7.72 -12.94
CA SER A 44 -9.49 7.47 -11.50
C SER A 44 -8.50 6.37 -11.08
N PRO A 45 -7.84 6.46 -9.90
CA PRO A 45 -8.11 7.40 -8.81
C PRO A 45 -7.32 8.72 -8.87
N PHE A 46 -6.50 8.93 -9.90
CA PHE A 46 -5.66 10.14 -10.04
C PHE A 46 -6.47 11.44 -9.94
N LYS A 47 -7.60 11.55 -10.66
CA LYS A 47 -8.38 12.81 -10.69
C LYS A 47 -8.90 13.21 -9.30
N GLU A 48 -9.31 12.25 -8.48
CA GLU A 48 -9.80 12.50 -7.12
C GLU A 48 -8.68 12.97 -6.20
N TRP A 49 -7.54 12.26 -6.22
CA TRP A 49 -6.35 12.62 -5.44
C TRP A 49 -5.78 13.98 -5.84
N SER A 50 -5.67 14.22 -7.14
CA SER A 50 -5.16 15.47 -7.70
C SER A 50 -6.05 16.66 -7.35
N ALA A 51 -7.38 16.49 -7.35
CA ALA A 51 -8.31 17.52 -6.91
C ALA A 51 -8.26 17.77 -5.38
N ALA A 52 -8.07 16.73 -4.57
CA ALA A 52 -8.02 16.86 -3.11
C ALA A 52 -6.69 17.46 -2.62
N LEU A 53 -5.56 17.03 -3.17
CA LEU A 53 -4.23 17.52 -2.79
C LEU A 53 -4.04 19.00 -3.13
N ARG A 54 -4.61 19.49 -4.25
CA ARG A 54 -4.58 20.91 -4.61
C ARG A 54 -5.31 21.86 -3.66
N LYS A 55 -6.18 21.33 -2.79
CA LYS A 55 -6.83 22.13 -1.73
C LYS A 55 -5.89 22.40 -0.56
N CYS A 56 -4.79 21.67 -0.46
CA CYS A 56 -3.81 21.83 0.60
C CYS A 56 -2.89 23.02 0.26
N ALA A 57 -2.86 24.01 1.15
CA ALA A 57 -1.90 25.10 1.04
C ALA A 57 -0.48 24.56 1.14
N GLY A 58 0.44 25.05 0.30
CA GLY A 58 1.82 24.58 0.28
C GLY A 58 1.99 23.14 -0.23
N ILE A 59 1.08 22.62 -1.06
CA ILE A 59 1.19 21.24 -1.57
C ILE A 59 2.53 20.95 -2.26
N LEU A 60 3.17 21.97 -2.85
CA LEU A 60 4.48 21.86 -3.50
C LEU A 60 5.64 21.77 -2.49
N ASP A 61 5.41 22.04 -1.21
CA ASP A 61 6.42 21.94 -0.15
C ASP A 61 6.61 20.49 0.33
N TYR A 62 5.67 19.59 0.03
CA TYR A 62 5.76 18.17 0.40
C TYR A 62 6.64 17.38 -0.56
N SER A 63 7.48 16.51 -0.01
CA SER A 63 8.39 15.67 -0.81
C SER A 63 7.64 14.63 -1.65
N ARG A 64 8.26 14.18 -2.76
CA ARG A 64 7.81 13.00 -3.55
C ARG A 64 7.47 11.81 -2.63
N ALA A 65 8.34 11.52 -1.66
CA ALA A 65 8.15 10.40 -0.75
C ALA A 65 6.90 10.57 0.12
N ALA A 66 6.61 11.79 0.62
CA ALA A 66 5.41 12.07 1.39
C ALA A 66 4.13 11.86 0.56
N ILE A 67 4.12 12.31 -0.70
CA ILE A 67 2.98 12.10 -1.61
C ILE A 67 2.76 10.61 -1.88
N PHE A 68 3.82 9.87 -2.18
CA PHE A 68 3.74 8.42 -2.42
C PHE A 68 3.29 7.65 -1.18
N ALA A 69 3.89 7.92 -0.01
CA ALA A 69 3.53 7.28 1.24
C ALA A 69 2.07 7.55 1.61
N LEU A 70 1.59 8.78 1.41
CA LEU A 70 0.20 9.15 1.64
C LEU A 70 -0.77 8.34 0.75
N ILE A 71 -0.53 8.30 -0.56
CA ILE A 71 -1.44 7.66 -1.50
C ILE A 71 -1.41 6.13 -1.34
N ARG A 72 -0.22 5.54 -1.22
CA ARG A 72 -0.04 4.08 -1.06
C ARG A 72 -0.44 3.58 0.32
N GLY A 73 -0.38 4.42 1.35
CA GLY A 73 -0.82 4.11 2.71
C GLY A 73 -2.32 4.24 2.93
N ALA A 74 -3.06 4.75 1.93
CA ALA A 74 -4.50 4.93 2.04
C ALA A 74 -5.29 3.65 1.71
N ALA A 75 -6.52 3.55 2.21
CA ALA A 75 -7.42 2.48 1.80
C ALA A 75 -7.77 2.60 0.30
N GLU A 76 -7.78 1.48 -0.43
CA GLU A 76 -7.95 1.43 -1.88
C GLU A 76 -9.19 2.22 -2.38
N ASN A 77 -10.28 2.18 -1.61
CA ASN A 77 -11.56 2.81 -1.94
C ASN A 77 -11.73 4.24 -1.38
N VAL A 78 -10.73 4.82 -0.69
CA VAL A 78 -10.88 6.14 -0.05
C VAL A 78 -11.24 7.24 -1.05
N HIS A 79 -10.77 7.13 -2.29
CA HIS A 79 -10.96 8.11 -3.35
C HIS A 79 -12.43 8.28 -3.76
N HIS A 80 -13.29 7.29 -3.49
CA HIS A 80 -14.74 7.39 -3.71
C HIS A 80 -15.45 8.29 -2.70
N PHE A 81 -14.79 8.67 -1.60
CA PHE A 81 -15.38 9.43 -0.49
C PHE A 81 -14.65 10.76 -0.31
N PRO A 82 -15.04 11.84 -1.03
CA PRO A 82 -14.29 13.10 -1.05
C PRO A 82 -14.01 13.73 0.31
N VAL A 83 -14.97 13.62 1.25
CA VAL A 83 -14.83 14.14 2.61
C VAL A 83 -13.77 13.33 3.38
N SER A 84 -13.92 12.00 3.39
CA SER A 84 -12.97 11.10 4.06
C SER A 84 -11.57 11.20 3.46
N LEU A 85 -11.46 11.34 2.14
CA LEU A 85 -10.20 11.57 1.45
C LEU A 85 -9.52 12.85 1.93
N GLN A 86 -10.25 13.97 1.99
CA GLN A 86 -9.69 15.23 2.48
C GLN A 86 -9.25 15.15 3.94
N THR A 87 -10.06 14.53 4.80
CA THR A 87 -9.72 14.30 6.21
C THR A 87 -8.46 13.44 6.34
N TYR A 88 -8.34 12.39 5.53
CA TYR A 88 -7.16 11.53 5.51
C TYR A 88 -5.90 12.29 5.07
N ILE A 89 -5.99 13.10 4.01
CA ILE A 89 -4.89 13.94 3.54
C ILE A 89 -4.42 14.87 4.67
N ASN A 90 -5.35 15.62 5.28
CA ASN A 90 -5.02 16.58 6.34
C ASN A 90 -4.40 15.91 7.58
N ALA A 91 -4.75 14.66 7.86
CA ALA A 91 -4.24 13.92 9.02
C ALA A 91 -2.86 13.28 8.78
N ASN A 92 -2.55 12.90 7.54
CA ASN A 92 -1.37 12.07 7.23
C ASN A 92 -0.30 12.82 6.43
N LEU A 93 -0.64 13.95 5.80
CA LEU A 93 0.31 14.78 5.07
C LEU A 93 1.04 15.72 6.05
N THR A 94 1.93 15.16 6.87
CA THR A 94 2.59 15.87 7.99
C THR A 94 4.05 16.23 7.73
N GLU A 95 4.67 15.69 6.67
CA GLU A 95 6.11 15.84 6.42
C GLU A 95 6.41 16.79 5.25
N SER A 96 6.70 18.05 5.57
CA SER A 96 7.04 19.12 4.62
C SER A 96 8.55 19.27 4.34
N ASN A 97 9.40 18.38 4.87
CA ASN A 97 10.84 18.46 4.61
C ASN A 97 11.19 17.89 3.25
N HIS A 98 11.30 18.78 2.25
CA HIS A 98 11.62 18.42 0.87
C HIS A 98 13.05 17.89 0.67
N GLN A 99 14.00 18.29 1.52
CA GLN A 99 15.43 18.05 1.32
C GLN A 99 15.87 16.71 1.91
N HIS A 100 15.23 16.28 3.00
CA HIS A 100 15.57 15.04 3.71
C HIS A 100 14.32 14.35 4.24
N PRO A 101 13.55 13.66 3.38
CA PRO A 101 12.46 12.82 3.85
C PRO A 101 12.97 11.75 4.82
N THR A 102 12.20 11.46 5.86
CA THR A 102 12.53 10.45 6.87
C THR A 102 12.61 9.05 6.26
N LYS A 103 13.40 8.17 6.89
CA LYS A 103 13.55 6.78 6.44
C LYS A 103 12.23 6.01 6.45
N GLU A 104 11.32 6.35 7.37
CA GLU A 104 10.00 5.74 7.46
C GLU A 104 9.13 6.12 6.25
N THR A 105 9.07 7.41 5.90
CA THR A 105 8.37 7.91 4.72
C THR A 105 8.95 7.36 3.43
N LEU A 106 10.27 7.23 3.33
CA LEU A 106 10.93 6.58 2.20
C LEU A 106 10.53 5.10 2.06
N ALA A 107 10.47 4.35 3.17
CA ALA A 107 10.07 2.95 3.16
C ALA A 107 8.59 2.80 2.78
N ALA A 108 7.69 3.61 3.36
CA ALA A 108 6.26 3.63 3.02
C ALA A 108 6.02 4.02 1.55
N ALA A 109 6.88 4.86 0.99
CA ALA A 109 6.83 5.24 -0.41
C ALA A 109 7.33 4.13 -1.35
N GLY A 110 8.00 3.08 -0.86
CA GLY A 110 8.57 2.00 -1.67
C GLY A 110 9.99 2.28 -2.17
N HIS A 111 10.74 3.16 -1.52
CA HIS A 111 12.15 3.35 -1.83
C HIS A 111 12.98 2.13 -1.42
N VAL A 112 13.84 1.64 -2.32
CA VAL A 112 14.81 0.58 -2.04
C VAL A 112 16.18 1.21 -1.86
N PRO A 113 16.77 1.23 -0.66
CA PRO A 113 18.10 1.79 -0.47
C PRO A 113 19.13 0.95 -1.26
N GLU A 114 19.96 1.62 -2.05
CA GLU A 114 20.97 1.05 -2.95
C GLU A 114 21.91 0.00 -2.26
N LYS A 115 22.06 0.08 -0.94
CA LYS A 115 22.91 -0.81 -0.12
C LYS A 115 22.19 -1.94 0.63
N ALA A 116 20.98 -2.34 0.24
CA ALA A 116 20.31 -3.52 0.84
C ALA A 116 20.66 -4.87 0.18
N GLY A 117 21.64 -4.91 -0.73
CA GLY A 117 22.18 -6.16 -1.28
C GLY A 117 23.24 -6.79 -0.37
N LYS A 118 22.83 -7.30 0.81
CA LYS A 118 23.47 -8.35 1.64
C LYS A 118 23.03 -8.18 3.11
N THR A 119 21.91 -8.77 3.51
CA THR A 119 21.80 -9.44 4.83
C THR A 119 20.69 -10.50 4.78
N ARG A 120 21.17 -11.73 4.87
CA ARG A 120 20.48 -13.00 5.08
C ARG A 120 19.59 -12.93 6.34
N LEU A 121 18.31 -13.26 6.23
CA LEU A 121 17.55 -13.76 7.40
C LEU A 121 16.76 -15.02 7.05
N THR A 122 17.47 -16.13 7.21
CA THR A 122 16.91 -17.42 7.62
C THR A 122 16.12 -17.27 8.93
N ARG A 123 14.82 -17.55 8.92
CA ARG A 123 14.10 -18.07 10.11
C ARG A 123 12.72 -18.63 9.74
N ARG A 124 12.69 -19.75 9.01
CA ARG A 124 11.49 -20.60 8.95
C ARG A 124 11.58 -21.67 10.04
N SER A 125 11.47 -21.22 11.29
CA SER A 125 11.17 -22.11 12.42
C SER A 125 9.65 -22.30 12.46
N GLN A 126 9.12 -23.19 11.61
CA GLN A 126 7.81 -23.77 11.85
C GLN A 126 8.00 -24.90 12.86
N GLN A 127 7.96 -24.51 14.13
CA GLN A 127 7.69 -25.42 15.24
C GLN A 127 6.28 -25.95 15.03
N SER A 128 6.20 -27.15 14.46
CA SER A 128 4.94 -27.89 14.33
C SER A 128 4.36 -28.12 15.72
N SER A 129 3.17 -27.55 15.88
CA SER A 129 2.23 -27.67 16.97
C SER A 129 2.06 -29.12 17.41
N ARG A 130 2.50 -29.43 18.64
CA ARG A 130 2.06 -30.61 19.38
C ARG A 130 1.60 -30.17 20.75
N GLN A 131 0.28 -29.94 20.88
CA GLN A 131 -0.55 -30.30 22.02
C GLN A 131 -1.90 -29.58 21.96
N GLN A 132 -2.98 -30.36 21.85
CA GLN A 132 -4.16 -30.17 22.69
C GLN A 132 -4.57 -31.56 23.19
N PRO A 133 -4.68 -31.78 24.50
CA PRO A 133 -5.39 -32.92 25.04
C PRO A 133 -6.84 -32.51 25.30
N ASN A 134 -7.81 -33.30 24.85
CA ASN A 134 -8.92 -33.62 25.75
C ASN A 134 -9.65 -34.90 25.36
N SER A 135 -9.93 -35.69 26.38
CA SER A 135 -10.67 -36.94 26.37
C SER A 135 -12.15 -36.67 26.16
N GLN A 136 -12.81 -37.48 25.35
CA GLN A 136 -14.22 -37.80 25.55
C GLN A 136 -14.42 -39.28 25.21
N LYS A 137 -14.64 -40.07 26.26
CA LYS A 137 -15.10 -41.46 26.17
C LYS A 137 -16.61 -41.44 26.23
N SER A 138 -17.27 -42.18 25.34
CA SER A 138 -18.54 -42.86 25.66
C SER A 138 -18.76 -44.02 24.68
N PRO A 139 -19.06 -45.23 25.19
CA PRO A 139 -19.37 -46.41 24.37
C PRO A 139 -20.89 -46.51 24.13
N THR A 140 -21.30 -47.18 23.06
CA THR A 140 -22.53 -48.00 22.96
C THR A 140 -22.69 -48.50 21.52
N TRP A 141 -22.40 -49.78 21.28
CA TRP A 141 -22.86 -50.50 20.08
C TRP A 141 -23.93 -51.49 20.52
N ALA A 142 -25.17 -51.10 20.29
CA ALA A 142 -26.37 -51.93 20.15
C ALA A 142 -27.21 -51.09 19.16
N GLU A 143 -27.66 -51.55 18.00
CA GLU A 143 -28.34 -52.80 17.68
C GLU A 143 -28.22 -53.06 16.17
N GLY A 144 -28.27 -54.33 15.75
CA GLY A 144 -28.34 -54.62 14.31
C GLY A 144 -28.11 -56.07 13.87
N PHE A 145 -28.32 -57.06 14.73
CA PHE A 145 -28.40 -58.46 14.29
C PHE A 145 -29.73 -59.04 14.79
N SER A 146 -30.71 -59.09 13.91
CA SER A 146 -31.88 -59.96 14.06
C SER A 146 -31.56 -61.34 13.50
N PRO A 147 -31.88 -62.45 14.20
CA PRO A 147 -31.91 -63.78 13.61
C PRO A 147 -33.34 -64.14 13.18
N SER A 148 -33.56 -64.60 11.94
CA SER A 148 -34.57 -65.64 11.66
C SER A 148 -34.50 -66.21 10.23
N MET A 149 -34.28 -67.53 10.17
CA MET A 149 -34.88 -68.57 9.33
C MET A 149 -34.86 -68.51 7.79
N ALA A 150 -34.09 -69.43 7.20
CA ALA A 150 -34.57 -70.50 6.30
C ALA A 150 -33.60 -71.68 6.34
#